data_AF-A0A967HU46-F1
#
_entry.id   AF-A0A967HU46-F1
#
_cell.length_a   1.000
_cell.length_b   1.000
_cell.length_c   1.000
_cell.angle_alpha   90.00
_cell.angle_beta   90.00
_cell.angle_gamma   90.00
#
_symmetry.space_group_name_H-M   'P 1'
#
loop_
_entity.id
_entity.type
_entity.pdbx_description
1 polymer ?
#
loop_
_entity_poly.entity_id
_entity_poly.type
_entity_poly.pdbx_seq_one_letter_code
_entity_poly.pdbx_strand_id
1 'polypeptide(L)'
;MKEQNAFDFDDLLMKPVELFRDEPRLLDAYRDRFHYILVDEYQDTNHAQYRLVELLAAPPGAPFGRSEAAAARAAEPPNLMVVGDDDQSIYGWRGADVGNILDFEANFPGTRLVRLERNYRSSQRILDAANAVIAENVRRKGKTLRTEAEGGERLTVVETADERDEAEWIASELELRMAESSELTPRDFVLLYRTNAQSRELERALVERSIPYRIVGGTRFYERREIMDVLAYLRLISNPRDAQAFDRVVNYPRR
;
A
#
# COMPACT_ATOMS: atom_id res chain seq x y z
N MET A 1 23.83 9.81 7.50
CA MET A 1 23.54 8.69 6.57
C MET A 1 24.74 8.37 5.68
N LYS A 2 25.18 9.24 4.75
CA LYS A 2 26.33 8.97 3.86
C LYS A 2 27.63 8.58 4.57
N GLU A 3 28.05 9.33 5.59
CA GLU A 3 29.27 9.00 6.36
C GLU A 3 29.17 7.68 7.13
N GLN A 4 27.95 7.28 7.48
CA GLN A 4 27.65 6.02 8.17
C GLN A 4 27.46 4.85 7.19
N ASN A 5 27.62 5.08 5.87
CA ASN A 5 27.32 4.10 4.82
C ASN A 5 25.94 3.46 4.99
N ALA A 6 24.93 4.28 5.26
CA ALA A 6 23.56 3.85 5.54
C ALA A 6 22.57 4.53 4.59
N PHE A 7 21.50 3.81 4.28
CA PHE A 7 20.34 4.28 3.52
C PHE A 7 19.09 4.21 4.39
N ASP A 8 18.20 5.19 4.26
CA ASP A 8 16.83 5.10 4.79
C ASP A 8 15.86 4.55 3.72
N PHE A 9 14.56 4.52 4.04
CA PHE A 9 13.54 4.00 3.13
C PHE A 9 13.38 4.83 1.85
N ASP A 10 13.54 6.14 1.91
CA ASP A 10 13.38 7.00 0.74
C ASP A 10 14.59 6.87 -0.19
N ASP A 11 15.79 6.72 0.39
CA ASP A 11 17.01 6.41 -0.34
C ASP A 11 16.88 5.12 -1.17
N LEU A 12 16.18 4.09 -0.67
CA LEU A 12 15.97 2.84 -1.42
C LEU A 12 15.19 3.02 -2.72
N LEU A 13 14.51 4.16 -2.90
CA LEU A 13 13.84 4.52 -4.15
C LEU A 13 14.62 5.59 -4.93
N MET A 14 15.10 6.63 -4.25
CA MET A 14 15.80 7.73 -4.89
C MET A 14 17.15 7.32 -5.45
N LYS A 15 17.91 6.49 -4.73
CA LYS A 15 19.27 6.08 -5.15
C LYS A 15 19.27 5.21 -6.41
N PRO A 16 18.35 4.24 -6.59
CA PRO A 16 18.19 3.56 -7.87
C PRO A 16 17.85 4.52 -9.02
N VAL A 17 16.98 5.52 -8.79
CA VAL A 17 16.63 6.52 -9.82
C VAL A 17 17.85 7.37 -10.19
N GLU A 18 18.62 7.85 -9.21
CA GLU A 18 19.90 8.54 -9.43
C GLU A 18 20.87 7.66 -10.20
N LEU A 19 21.04 6.40 -9.79
CA LEU A 19 21.96 5.46 -10.41
C LEU A 19 21.59 5.14 -11.85
N PHE A 20 20.32 4.92 -12.16
CA PHE A 20 19.86 4.69 -13.54
C PHE A 20 19.98 5.92 -14.43
N ARG A 21 19.87 7.13 -13.86
CA ARG A 21 20.14 8.37 -14.58
C ARG A 21 21.63 8.53 -14.88
N ASP A 22 22.48 8.26 -13.90
CA ASP A 22 23.91 8.55 -13.97
C ASP A 22 24.69 7.43 -14.68
N GLU A 23 24.17 6.19 -14.68
CA GLU A 23 24.77 5.00 -15.32
C GLU A 23 23.82 4.33 -16.34
N PRO A 24 23.65 4.89 -17.55
CA PRO A 24 22.68 4.38 -18.54
C PRO A 24 22.89 2.92 -18.94
N ARG A 25 24.14 2.44 -18.94
CA ARG A 25 24.44 1.03 -19.24
C ARG A 25 23.83 0.07 -18.21
N LEU A 26 23.73 0.49 -16.96
CA LEU A 26 23.08 -0.30 -15.93
C LEU A 26 21.57 -0.33 -16.16
N LEU A 27 20.96 0.81 -16.47
CA LEU A 27 19.54 0.88 -16.83
C LEU A 27 19.22 -0.04 -18.01
N ASP A 28 20.03 -0.02 -19.06
CA ASP A 28 19.87 -0.91 -20.22
C ASP A 28 19.93 -2.38 -19.82
N ALA A 29 20.87 -2.77 -18.95
CA ALA A 29 20.93 -4.15 -18.45
C ALA A 29 19.66 -4.57 -17.67
N TYR A 30 19.01 -3.64 -16.97
CA TYR A 30 17.73 -3.90 -16.30
C TYR A 30 16.56 -3.94 -17.29
N ARG A 31 16.55 -3.10 -18.32
CA ARG A 31 15.55 -3.14 -19.41
C ARG A 31 15.62 -4.44 -20.20
N ASP A 32 16.85 -4.91 -20.47
CA ASP A 32 17.10 -6.22 -21.10
C ASP A 32 16.65 -7.38 -20.21
N ARG A 33 16.61 -7.20 -18.89
CA ARG A 33 16.12 -8.22 -17.95
C ARG A 33 14.60 -8.18 -17.78
N PHE A 34 14.02 -6.99 -17.77
CA PHE A 34 12.61 -6.76 -17.49
C PHE A 34 11.86 -6.35 -18.76
N HIS A 35 11.62 -7.31 -19.66
CA HIS A 35 10.85 -7.07 -20.89
C HIS A 35 9.37 -6.75 -20.65
N TYR A 36 8.82 -7.16 -19.51
CA TYR A 36 7.45 -6.93 -19.09
C TYR A 36 7.45 -6.45 -17.65
N ILE A 37 6.87 -5.28 -17.43
CA ILE A 37 6.77 -4.63 -16.13
C ILE A 37 5.28 -4.55 -15.78
N LEU A 38 4.94 -5.10 -14.62
CA LEU A 38 3.59 -5.06 -14.08
C LEU A 38 3.64 -4.28 -12.76
N VAL A 39 2.81 -3.25 -12.64
CA VAL A 39 2.69 -2.46 -11.42
C VAL A 39 1.24 -2.49 -10.96
N ASP A 40 1.01 -3.04 -9.77
CA ASP A 40 -0.30 -3.03 -9.11
C ASP A 40 -0.39 -1.85 -8.13
N GLU A 41 -1.60 -1.50 -7.71
CA GLU A 41 -1.89 -0.36 -6.81
C GLU A 41 -1.27 0.98 -7.28
N TYR A 42 -1.30 1.22 -8.59
CA TYR A 42 -0.59 2.33 -9.22
C TYR A 42 -1.09 3.72 -8.77
N GLN A 43 -2.33 3.82 -8.29
CA GLN A 43 -2.90 5.06 -7.75
C GLN A 43 -2.20 5.58 -6.49
N ASP A 44 -1.46 4.71 -5.78
CA ASP A 44 -0.78 5.03 -4.53
C ASP A 44 0.74 5.24 -4.73
N THR A 45 1.19 5.34 -5.99
CA THR A 45 2.59 5.59 -6.30
C THR A 45 2.98 7.04 -6.00
N ASN A 46 4.14 7.21 -5.36
CA ASN A 46 4.75 8.52 -5.20
C ASN A 46 5.61 8.91 -6.41
N HIS A 47 6.09 10.16 -6.44
CA HIS A 47 6.91 10.64 -7.55
C HIS A 47 8.17 9.79 -7.80
N ALA A 48 8.89 9.35 -6.75
CA ALA A 48 10.09 8.55 -6.93
C ALA A 48 9.79 7.18 -7.56
N GLN A 49 8.71 6.53 -7.14
CA GLN A 49 8.24 5.26 -7.72
C GLN A 49 7.80 5.46 -9.17
N TYR A 50 7.06 6.52 -9.47
CA TYR A 50 6.71 6.90 -10.84
C TYR A 50 7.97 7.08 -11.70
N ARG A 51 8.97 7.85 -11.23
CA ARG A 51 10.24 8.06 -11.94
C ARG A 51 10.98 6.76 -12.21
N LEU A 52 10.98 5.83 -11.25
CA LEU A 52 11.62 4.53 -11.42
C LEU A 52 10.93 3.71 -12.53
N VAL A 53 9.60 3.64 -12.51
CA VAL A 53 8.80 2.96 -13.54
C VAL A 53 9.01 3.62 -14.90
N GLU A 54 8.99 4.95 -14.96
CA GLU A 54 9.22 5.70 -16.19
C GLU A 54 10.62 5.41 -16.75
N LEU A 55 11.67 5.40 -15.93
CA LEU A 55 13.01 5.04 -16.39
C LEU A 55 13.06 3.63 -16.97
N LEU A 56 12.42 2.66 -16.33
CA LEU A 56 12.45 1.28 -16.80
C LEU A 56 11.61 1.08 -18.07
N ALA A 57 10.48 1.77 -18.21
CA ALA A 57 9.53 1.58 -19.31
C ALA A 57 9.67 2.60 -20.46
N ALA A 58 10.39 3.70 -20.28
CA ALA A 58 10.53 4.71 -21.32
C ALA A 58 11.38 4.20 -22.51
N PRO A 59 11.10 4.68 -23.74
CA PRO A 59 11.93 4.38 -24.92
C PRO A 59 13.41 4.65 -24.67
N PRO A 60 14.34 3.80 -25.14
CA PRO A 60 15.76 4.10 -25.09
C PRO A 60 16.10 5.42 -25.80
N GLY A 61 16.76 6.34 -25.09
CA GLY A 61 17.06 7.69 -25.59
C GLY A 61 15.96 8.72 -25.33
N ALA A 62 14.84 8.35 -24.69
CA ALA A 62 13.89 9.34 -24.17
C ALA A 62 14.61 10.21 -23.12
N PRO A 63 14.54 11.54 -23.24
CA PRO A 63 15.29 12.42 -22.37
C PRO A 63 14.81 12.30 -20.91
N PHE A 64 15.77 12.42 -19.98
CA PHE A 64 15.48 12.46 -18.55
C PHE A 64 14.80 13.79 -18.22
N GLY A 65 13.47 13.81 -18.08
CA GLY A 65 12.73 15.07 -18.15
C GLY A 65 12.90 15.72 -19.54
N ARG A 66 12.26 16.86 -19.78
CA ARG A 66 12.23 17.53 -21.10
C ARG A 66 13.61 18.11 -21.54
N SER A 67 14.63 17.29 -21.71
CA SER A 67 16.00 17.71 -22.06
C SER A 67 16.57 16.87 -23.20
N GLU A 68 16.44 17.40 -24.42
CA GLU A 68 17.01 16.88 -25.67
C GLU A 68 18.52 16.62 -25.60
N ALA A 69 18.95 15.42 -25.18
CA ALA A 69 20.23 14.82 -25.58
C ALA A 69 20.42 13.43 -24.94
N ALA A 70 19.97 12.38 -25.62
CA ALA A 70 20.64 11.08 -25.61
C ALA A 70 20.15 10.24 -26.80
N ALA A 71 21.10 9.79 -27.60
CA ALA A 71 20.87 9.22 -28.92
C ALA A 71 20.05 7.92 -28.90
N ALA A 72 19.19 7.81 -29.91
CA ALA A 72 18.42 6.64 -30.25
C ALA A 72 19.27 5.36 -30.30
N ARG A 73 18.91 4.39 -29.46
CA ARG A 73 19.26 2.98 -29.68
C ARG A 73 17.96 2.24 -29.99
N ALA A 74 17.97 1.49 -31.08
CA ALA A 74 16.80 0.87 -31.72
C ALA A 74 16.20 -0.34 -30.96
N ALA A 75 16.33 -0.39 -29.63
CA ALA A 75 15.67 -1.41 -28.82
C ALA A 75 14.27 -0.91 -28.44
N GLU A 76 13.26 -1.75 -28.62
CA GLU A 76 11.92 -1.44 -28.12
C GLU A 76 11.97 -1.34 -26.59
N PRO A 77 11.29 -0.35 -25.98
CA PRO A 77 11.19 -0.29 -24.53
C PRO A 77 10.48 -1.52 -23.97
N PRO A 78 10.71 -1.87 -22.69
CA PRO A 78 9.88 -2.81 -21.97
C PRO A 78 8.38 -2.52 -22.08
N ASN A 79 7.59 -3.58 -22.11
CA ASN A 79 6.14 -3.47 -22.06
C ASN A 79 5.72 -3.13 -20.63
N LEU A 80 4.93 -2.07 -20.46
CA LEU A 80 4.39 -1.65 -19.17
C LEU A 80 2.89 -1.90 -19.10
N MET A 81 2.47 -2.61 -18.05
CA MET A 81 1.08 -2.73 -17.64
C MET A 81 0.95 -2.23 -16.21
N VAL A 82 0.08 -1.23 -16.00
CA VAL A 82 -0.28 -0.76 -14.67
C VAL A 82 -1.73 -1.11 -14.37
N VAL A 83 -1.99 -1.45 -13.12
CA VAL A 83 -3.33 -1.68 -12.57
C VAL A 83 -3.51 -0.75 -11.39
N GLY A 84 -4.68 -0.15 -11.29
CA GLY A 84 -5.02 0.69 -10.16
C GLY A 84 -6.43 1.27 -10.26
N ASP A 85 -6.82 1.94 -9.20
CA ASP A 85 -8.13 2.52 -9.02
C ASP A 85 -8.00 3.93 -8.44
N ASP A 86 -8.32 4.96 -9.21
CA ASP A 86 -8.27 6.35 -8.76
C ASP A 86 -9.17 6.64 -7.55
N ASP A 87 -10.30 5.92 -7.43
CA ASP A 87 -11.22 6.05 -6.29
C ASP A 87 -10.67 5.39 -5.00
N GLN A 88 -9.57 4.62 -5.08
CA GLN A 88 -8.94 3.92 -3.95
C GLN A 88 -7.59 4.52 -3.51
N SER A 89 -7.21 5.69 -4.03
CA SER A 89 -5.98 6.37 -3.57
C SER A 89 -6.14 6.91 -2.15
N ILE A 90 -5.46 6.29 -1.18
CA ILE A 90 -5.56 6.63 0.25
C ILE A 90 -4.22 6.98 0.90
N TYR A 91 -3.11 6.87 0.14
CA TYR A 91 -1.76 7.18 0.63
C TYR A 91 -1.26 8.58 0.28
N GLY A 92 -2.14 9.53 -0.05
CA GLY A 92 -1.75 10.91 -0.36
C GLY A 92 -0.90 11.58 0.73
N TRP A 93 -1.13 11.25 2.01
CA TRP A 93 -0.31 11.72 3.13
C TRP A 93 1.13 11.19 3.15
N ARG A 94 1.42 10.11 2.40
CA ARG A 94 2.76 9.56 2.16
C ARG A 94 3.38 10.06 0.85
N GLY A 95 2.76 11.04 0.20
CA GLY A 95 3.21 11.59 -1.08
C GLY A 95 2.79 10.78 -2.31
N ALA A 96 1.80 9.89 -2.18
CA ALA A 96 1.17 9.29 -3.35
C ALA A 96 0.51 10.38 -4.21
N ASP A 97 0.67 10.28 -5.52
CA ASP A 97 0.08 11.20 -6.49
C ASP A 97 -0.89 10.45 -7.41
N VAL A 98 -2.18 10.65 -7.18
CA VAL A 98 -3.25 10.09 -8.04
C VAL A 98 -3.14 10.59 -9.48
N GLY A 99 -2.46 11.72 -9.72
CA GLY A 99 -2.11 12.21 -11.05
C GLY A 99 -1.36 11.17 -11.87
N ASN A 100 -0.53 10.32 -11.24
CA ASN A 100 0.23 9.28 -11.95
C ASN A 100 -0.68 8.33 -12.74
N ILE A 101 -1.79 7.89 -12.17
CA ILE A 101 -2.75 7.00 -12.84
C ILE A 101 -3.72 7.78 -13.76
N LEU A 102 -4.09 9.00 -13.36
CA LEU A 102 -4.99 9.84 -14.14
C LEU A 102 -4.35 10.25 -15.48
N ASP A 103 -3.08 10.66 -15.44
CA ASP A 103 -2.32 11.16 -16.58
C ASP A 103 -1.55 10.06 -17.35
N PHE A 104 -1.74 8.79 -16.98
CA PHE A 104 -0.98 7.67 -17.56
C PHE A 104 -1.05 7.60 -19.09
N GLU A 105 -2.23 7.81 -19.67
CA GLU A 105 -2.44 7.79 -21.14
C GLU A 105 -1.73 8.95 -21.85
N ALA A 106 -1.52 10.08 -21.15
CA ALA A 106 -0.75 11.21 -21.66
C ALA A 106 0.76 10.96 -21.54
N ASN A 107 1.19 10.32 -20.45
CA ASN A 107 2.60 10.01 -20.17
C ASN A 107 3.13 8.83 -21.02
N PHE A 108 2.25 7.88 -21.37
CA PHE A 108 2.57 6.71 -22.21
C PHE A 108 1.62 6.65 -23.43
N PRO A 109 1.89 7.43 -24.49
CA PRO A 109 1.07 7.42 -25.70
C PRO A 109 1.00 6.02 -26.33
N GLY A 110 -0.19 5.64 -26.83
CA GLY A 110 -0.44 4.30 -27.36
C GLY A 110 -0.89 3.27 -26.31
N THR A 111 -1.06 3.69 -25.05
CA THR A 111 -1.64 2.85 -23.99
C THR A 111 -3.02 2.33 -24.39
N ARG A 112 -3.21 1.02 -24.23
CA ARG A 112 -4.53 0.40 -24.31
C ARG A 112 -5.21 0.46 -22.93
N LEU A 113 -6.23 1.30 -22.80
CA LEU A 113 -7.06 1.35 -21.60
C LEU A 113 -8.08 0.19 -21.58
N VAL A 114 -8.10 -0.56 -20.48
CA VAL A 114 -9.12 -1.58 -20.20
C VAL A 114 -9.81 -1.24 -18.90
N ARG A 115 -11.13 -1.06 -18.93
CA ARG A 115 -11.95 -0.82 -17.72
C ARG A 115 -12.60 -2.10 -17.26
N LEU A 116 -12.43 -2.43 -15.98
CA LEU A 116 -13.08 -3.57 -15.33
C LEU A 116 -14.19 -3.05 -14.41
N GLU A 117 -15.41 -3.00 -14.91
CA GLU A 117 -16.57 -2.44 -14.18
C GLU A 117 -17.40 -3.52 -13.46
N ARG A 118 -17.10 -4.79 -13.74
CA ARG A 118 -17.78 -5.92 -13.10
C ARG A 118 -17.09 -6.28 -11.79
N ASN A 119 -17.84 -6.17 -10.69
CA ASN A 119 -17.40 -6.54 -9.35
C ASN A 119 -17.85 -7.96 -9.01
N TYR A 120 -16.90 -8.76 -8.54
CA TYR A 120 -17.11 -10.17 -8.16
C TYR A 120 -17.02 -10.40 -6.65
N ARG A 121 -16.84 -9.35 -5.84
CA ARG A 121 -16.58 -9.44 -4.39
C ARG A 121 -17.83 -9.14 -3.57
N SER A 122 -18.54 -8.09 -3.93
CA SER A 122 -19.58 -7.48 -3.09
C SER A 122 -20.96 -7.66 -3.70
N SER A 123 -21.98 -7.71 -2.85
CA SER A 123 -23.38 -7.70 -3.27
C SER A 123 -23.79 -6.35 -3.85
N GLN A 124 -24.89 -6.32 -4.62
CA GLN A 124 -25.38 -5.08 -5.23
C GLN A 124 -25.66 -3.98 -4.20
N ARG A 125 -26.18 -4.33 -3.01
CA ARG A 125 -26.45 -3.36 -1.93
C ARG A 125 -25.20 -2.65 -1.40
N ILE A 126 -24.10 -3.38 -1.24
CA ILE A 126 -22.81 -2.80 -0.84
C ILE A 126 -22.30 -1.88 -1.95
N LEU A 127 -22.42 -2.30 -3.21
CA LEU A 127 -21.99 -1.50 -4.36
C LEU A 127 -22.82 -0.24 -4.54
N ASP A 128 -24.13 -0.29 -4.32
CA ASP A 128 -25.01 0.88 -4.42
C ASP A 128 -24.58 1.96 -3.42
N ALA A 129 -24.32 1.57 -2.17
CA ALA A 129 -23.83 2.50 -1.14
C ALA A 129 -22.44 3.05 -1.48
N ALA A 130 -21.51 2.19 -1.91
CA ALA A 130 -20.17 2.63 -2.30
C ALA A 130 -20.20 3.60 -3.51
N ASN A 131 -20.99 3.27 -4.55
CA ASN A 131 -21.19 4.11 -5.72
C ASN A 131 -21.83 5.45 -5.37
N ALA A 132 -22.79 5.48 -4.43
CA ALA A 132 -23.43 6.71 -3.98
C ALA A 132 -22.46 7.62 -3.22
N VAL A 133 -21.63 7.07 -2.32
CA VAL A 133 -20.62 7.85 -1.57
C VAL A 133 -19.54 8.40 -2.49
N ILE A 134 -19.01 7.59 -3.41
CA ILE A 134 -17.92 8.02 -4.29
C ILE A 134 -18.37 9.02 -5.37
N ALA A 135 -19.67 9.12 -5.67
CA ALA A 135 -20.20 10.07 -6.64
C ALA A 135 -19.99 11.54 -6.24
N GLU A 136 -19.81 11.81 -4.94
CA GLU A 136 -19.56 13.15 -4.41
C GLU A 136 -18.12 13.64 -4.65
N ASN A 137 -17.20 12.76 -5.09
CA ASN A 137 -15.81 13.13 -5.39
C ASN A 137 -15.68 13.81 -6.77
N VAL A 138 -15.01 14.97 -6.81
CA VAL A 138 -14.90 15.81 -8.01
C VAL A 138 -13.82 15.37 -9.01
N ARG A 139 -12.65 14.93 -8.52
CA ARG A 139 -11.52 14.51 -9.37
C ARG A 139 -11.49 12.98 -9.50
N ARG A 140 -12.12 12.45 -10.56
CA ARG A 140 -12.10 11.02 -10.89
C ARG A 140 -12.27 10.78 -12.39
N LYS A 141 -11.82 9.63 -12.89
CA LYS A 141 -12.04 9.20 -14.28
C LYS A 141 -13.49 8.78 -14.56
N GLY A 142 -14.29 8.60 -13.51
CA GLY A 142 -15.70 8.26 -13.58
C GLY A 142 -15.93 6.81 -13.98
N LYS A 143 -16.46 6.02 -13.04
CA LYS A 143 -16.85 4.62 -13.28
C LYS A 143 -18.00 4.22 -12.37
N THR A 144 -18.79 3.24 -12.82
CA THR A 144 -19.86 2.64 -12.02
C THR A 144 -19.61 1.15 -11.90
N LEU A 145 -19.37 0.67 -10.69
CA LEU A 145 -19.19 -0.75 -10.44
C LEU A 145 -20.56 -1.46 -10.41
N ARG A 146 -20.65 -2.61 -11.07
CA ARG A 146 -21.87 -3.44 -11.13
C ARG A 146 -21.56 -4.89 -10.79
N THR A 147 -22.51 -5.62 -10.21
CA THR A 147 -22.36 -7.05 -9.97
C THR A 147 -23.50 -7.85 -10.59
N GLU A 148 -23.23 -9.11 -10.91
CA GLU A 148 -24.24 -10.10 -11.30
C GLU A 148 -24.70 -10.94 -10.09
N ALA A 149 -24.11 -10.72 -8.90
CA ALA A 149 -24.54 -11.38 -7.69
C ALA A 149 -25.92 -10.86 -7.26
N GLU A 150 -26.90 -11.76 -7.18
CA GLU A 150 -28.24 -11.43 -6.70
C GLU A 150 -28.29 -11.44 -5.16
N GLY A 151 -29.06 -10.53 -4.58
CA GLY A 151 -29.31 -10.47 -3.14
C GLY A 151 -28.33 -9.59 -2.35
N GLY A 152 -28.01 -10.03 -1.13
CA GLY A 152 -27.22 -9.29 -0.14
C GLY A 152 -28.07 -8.72 0.99
N GLU A 153 -27.54 -8.70 2.21
CA GLU A 153 -28.21 -8.13 3.38
C GLU A 153 -28.32 -6.61 3.31
N ARG A 154 -29.24 -6.03 4.11
CA ARG A 154 -29.32 -4.58 4.24
C ARG A 154 -28.11 -4.09 5.03
N LEU A 155 -27.58 -2.93 4.65
CA LEU A 155 -26.57 -2.26 5.46
C LEU A 155 -27.23 -1.74 6.74
N THR A 156 -26.63 -2.07 7.87
CA THR A 156 -27.08 -1.64 9.19
C THR A 156 -26.19 -0.50 9.68
N VAL A 157 -26.81 0.57 10.17
CA VAL A 157 -26.13 1.66 10.86
C VAL A 157 -26.70 1.69 12.27
N VAL A 158 -25.83 1.70 13.28
CA VAL A 158 -26.21 1.72 14.69
C VAL A 158 -25.55 2.92 15.34
N GLU A 159 -26.36 3.67 16.09
CA GLU A 159 -25.89 4.73 16.98
C GLU A 159 -25.87 4.17 18.40
N THR A 160 -24.72 4.30 19.06
CA THR A 160 -24.47 3.81 20.41
C THR A 160 -24.18 4.97 21.35
N ALA A 161 -24.31 4.75 22.66
CA ALA A 161 -24.15 5.82 23.64
C ALA A 161 -22.69 6.33 23.74
N ASP A 162 -21.73 5.41 23.66
CA ASP A 162 -20.29 5.69 23.72
C ASP A 162 -19.48 4.57 23.02
N GLU A 163 -18.15 4.68 23.07
CA GLU A 163 -17.22 3.70 22.46
C GLU A 163 -17.24 2.32 23.13
N ARG A 164 -17.66 2.26 24.39
CA ARG A 164 -17.77 0.99 25.11
C ARG A 164 -19.04 0.26 24.69
N ASP A 165 -20.15 0.97 24.61
CA ASP A 165 -21.42 0.47 24.10
C ASP A 165 -21.28 0.00 22.64
N GLU A 166 -20.53 0.74 21.81
CA GLU A 166 -20.16 0.32 20.44
C GLU A 166 -19.44 -1.04 20.45
N ALA A 167 -18.39 -1.18 21.27
CA ALA A 167 -17.61 -2.42 21.33
C ALA A 167 -18.43 -3.61 21.86
N GLU A 168 -19.26 -3.40 22.88
CA GLU A 168 -20.14 -4.42 23.45
C GLU A 168 -21.23 -4.84 22.44
N TRP A 169 -21.78 -3.89 21.69
CA TRP A 169 -22.73 -4.16 20.62
C TRP A 169 -22.10 -4.99 19.49
N ILE A 170 -20.92 -4.58 18.99
CA ILE A 170 -20.19 -5.31 17.94
C ILE A 170 -19.89 -6.75 18.39
N ALA A 171 -19.39 -6.94 19.61
CA ALA A 171 -19.07 -8.28 20.10
C ALA A 171 -20.32 -9.15 20.25
N SER A 172 -21.45 -8.58 20.65
CA SER A 172 -22.75 -9.27 20.69
C SER A 172 -23.24 -9.67 19.30
N GLU A 173 -23.10 -8.77 18.33
CA GLU A 173 -23.50 -9.02 16.94
C GLU A 173 -22.64 -10.15 16.34
N LEU A 174 -21.33 -10.16 16.57
CA LEU A 174 -20.46 -11.24 16.12
C LEU A 174 -20.91 -12.61 16.65
N GLU A 175 -21.23 -12.70 17.95
CA GLU A 175 -21.74 -13.94 18.55
C GLU A 175 -23.06 -14.37 17.95
N LEU A 176 -24.00 -13.43 17.77
CA LEU A 176 -25.29 -13.69 17.15
C LEU A 176 -25.12 -14.27 15.74
N ARG A 177 -24.29 -13.62 14.91
CA ARG A 177 -24.02 -14.06 13.53
C ARG A 177 -23.37 -15.44 13.46
N MET A 178 -22.42 -15.72 14.34
CA MET A 178 -21.79 -17.05 14.43
C MET A 178 -22.75 -18.12 14.99
N ALA A 179 -23.72 -17.75 15.82
CA ALA A 179 -24.74 -18.66 16.33
C ALA A 179 -25.82 -18.98 15.27
N GLU A 180 -26.16 -18.02 14.42
CA GLU A 180 -27.16 -18.18 13.35
C GLU A 180 -26.63 -18.99 12.16
N SER A 181 -25.32 -18.99 11.91
CA SER A 181 -24.69 -19.75 10.84
C SER A 181 -23.46 -20.49 11.31
N SER A 182 -23.52 -21.83 11.31
CA SER A 182 -22.38 -22.69 11.66
C SER A 182 -21.21 -22.62 10.67
N GLU A 183 -21.40 -21.99 9.51
CA GLU A 183 -20.35 -21.78 8.52
C GLU A 183 -19.50 -20.54 8.82
N LEU A 184 -20.04 -19.58 9.57
CA LEU A 184 -19.32 -18.36 9.93
C LEU A 184 -18.39 -18.61 11.10
N THR A 185 -17.13 -18.26 10.91
CA THR A 185 -16.08 -18.33 11.92
C THR A 185 -15.56 -16.92 12.23
N PRO A 186 -14.81 -16.71 13.32
CA PRO A 186 -14.21 -15.40 13.61
C PRO A 186 -13.33 -14.84 12.47
N ARG A 187 -12.87 -15.69 11.53
CA ARG A 187 -12.05 -15.28 10.38
C ARG A 187 -12.84 -14.63 9.26
N ASP A 188 -14.16 -14.80 9.24
CA ASP A 188 -15.06 -14.25 8.23
C ASP A 188 -15.47 -12.81 8.56
N PHE A 189 -15.05 -12.30 9.72
CA PHE A 189 -15.32 -10.95 10.19
C PHE A 189 -14.06 -10.10 10.20
N VAL A 190 -14.21 -8.84 9.78
CA VAL A 190 -13.15 -7.84 9.82
C VAL A 190 -13.72 -6.57 10.44
N LEU A 191 -13.04 -6.07 11.49
CA LEU A 191 -13.34 -4.79 12.11
C LEU A 191 -12.38 -3.74 11.55
N LEU A 192 -12.92 -2.70 10.91
CA LEU A 192 -12.16 -1.59 10.34
C LEU A 192 -12.42 -0.33 11.14
N TYR A 193 -11.35 0.37 11.52
CA TYR A 193 -11.40 1.60 12.29
C TYR A 193 -10.40 2.62 11.75
N ARG A 194 -10.64 3.91 12.01
CA ARG A 194 -9.86 5.00 11.41
C ARG A 194 -8.48 5.17 12.03
N THR A 195 -8.34 4.89 13.32
CA THR A 195 -7.10 5.04 14.10
C THR A 195 -6.88 3.85 15.04
N ASN A 196 -5.62 3.50 15.29
CA ASN A 196 -5.27 2.37 16.17
C ASN A 196 -5.73 2.57 17.63
N ALA A 197 -5.98 3.80 18.08
CA ALA A 197 -6.48 4.05 19.43
C ALA A 197 -7.86 3.42 19.68
N GLN A 198 -8.66 3.26 18.62
CA GLN A 198 -10.00 2.65 18.68
C GLN A 198 -9.95 1.14 18.93
N SER A 199 -8.81 0.46 18.73
CA SER A 199 -8.74 -0.99 18.92
C SER A 199 -8.96 -1.39 20.38
N ARG A 200 -8.53 -0.56 21.34
CA ARG A 200 -8.47 -0.92 22.75
C ARG A 200 -9.81 -1.38 23.32
N GLU A 201 -10.88 -0.65 23.04
CA GLU A 201 -12.21 -0.94 23.56
C GLU A 201 -12.81 -2.19 22.89
N LEU A 202 -12.59 -2.33 21.58
CA LEU A 202 -12.96 -3.53 20.81
C LEU A 202 -12.25 -4.77 21.35
N GLU A 203 -10.93 -4.69 21.55
CA GLU A 203 -10.14 -5.79 22.10
C GLU A 203 -10.64 -6.23 23.46
N ARG A 204 -10.95 -5.29 24.35
CA ARG A 204 -11.51 -5.61 25.67
C ARG A 204 -12.81 -6.40 25.54
N ALA A 205 -13.75 -5.91 24.74
CA ALA A 205 -15.05 -6.57 24.56
C ALA A 205 -14.89 -7.99 23.96
N LEU A 206 -13.99 -8.16 22.98
CA LEU A 206 -13.71 -9.47 22.37
C LEU A 206 -13.07 -10.44 23.38
N VAL A 207 -12.14 -9.96 24.23
CA VAL A 207 -11.52 -10.77 25.30
C VAL A 207 -12.55 -11.19 26.34
N GLU A 208 -13.40 -10.26 26.81
CA GLU A 208 -14.44 -10.54 27.81
C GLU A 208 -15.41 -11.62 27.33
N ARG A 209 -15.68 -11.67 26.02
CA ARG A 209 -16.54 -12.68 25.38
C ARG A 209 -15.80 -13.90 24.85
N SER A 210 -14.48 -14.01 25.11
CA SER A 210 -13.65 -15.11 24.62
C SER A 210 -13.70 -15.30 23.09
N ILE A 211 -13.90 -14.22 22.33
CA ILE A 211 -13.91 -14.23 20.87
C ILE A 211 -12.46 -14.12 20.37
N PRO A 212 -11.94 -15.10 19.62
CA PRO A 212 -10.59 -15.04 19.08
C PRO A 212 -10.45 -13.88 18.08
N TYR A 213 -9.42 -13.06 18.26
CA TYR A 213 -9.14 -11.93 17.37
C TYR A 213 -7.67 -11.83 17.02
N ARG A 214 -7.38 -11.07 15.96
CA ARG A 214 -6.01 -10.74 15.54
C ARG A 214 -5.95 -9.27 15.14
N ILE A 215 -5.03 -8.53 15.76
CA ILE A 215 -4.74 -7.16 15.34
C ILE A 215 -3.70 -7.18 14.22
N VAL A 216 -3.98 -6.45 13.16
CA VAL A 216 -2.99 -6.13 12.12
C VAL A 216 -2.39 -4.77 12.45
N GLY A 217 -1.07 -4.71 12.61
CA GLY A 217 -0.37 -3.45 12.90
C GLY A 217 -0.29 -3.02 14.37
N GLY A 218 -0.59 -3.93 15.32
CA GLY A 218 -0.26 -3.74 16.74
C GLY A 218 1.26 -3.78 17.02
N THR A 219 1.67 -3.87 18.29
CA THR A 219 3.09 -3.85 18.68
C THR A 219 3.90 -4.86 17.88
N ARG A 220 4.74 -4.36 16.97
CA ARG A 220 5.41 -5.24 16.00
C ARG A 220 6.50 -6.03 16.72
N PHE A 221 6.64 -7.30 16.39
CA PHE A 221 7.68 -8.17 16.95
C PHE A 221 9.08 -7.54 16.87
N TYR A 222 9.40 -6.90 15.75
CA TYR A 222 10.67 -6.23 15.50
C TYR A 222 10.84 -4.89 16.24
N GLU A 223 9.81 -4.34 16.87
CA GLU A 223 9.90 -3.12 17.67
C GLU A 223 10.18 -3.43 19.16
N ARG A 224 10.16 -4.70 19.55
CA ARG A 224 10.48 -5.14 20.92
C ARG A 224 11.93 -4.84 21.26
N ARG A 225 12.16 -4.41 22.50
CA ARG A 225 13.48 -3.95 22.96
C ARG A 225 14.55 -5.01 22.77
N GLU A 226 14.28 -6.24 23.21
CA GLU A 226 15.19 -7.37 23.13
C GLU A 226 15.57 -7.72 21.67
N ILE A 227 14.61 -7.63 20.74
CA ILE A 227 14.85 -7.88 19.32
C ILE A 227 15.69 -6.76 18.72
N MET A 228 15.35 -5.51 19.01
CA MET A 228 16.08 -4.34 18.53
C MET A 228 17.51 -4.26 19.07
N ASP A 229 17.75 -4.74 20.29
CA ASP A 229 19.11 -4.82 20.87
C ASP A 229 19.97 -5.84 20.11
N VAL A 230 19.46 -7.04 19.85
CA VAL A 230 20.15 -8.05 19.04
C VAL A 230 20.40 -7.55 17.62
N LEU A 231 19.39 -6.92 16.99
CA LEU A 231 19.53 -6.35 15.65
C LEU A 231 20.60 -5.26 15.59
N ALA A 232 20.73 -4.42 16.61
CA ALA A 232 21.78 -3.40 16.65
C ALA A 232 23.18 -4.02 16.73
N TYR A 233 23.38 -5.10 17.50
CA TYR A 233 24.65 -5.84 17.47
C TYR A 233 24.96 -6.41 16.08
N LEU A 234 23.98 -7.05 15.44
CA LEU A 234 24.14 -7.59 14.08
C LEU A 234 24.43 -6.49 13.06
N ARG A 235 23.78 -5.33 13.18
CA ARG A 235 24.04 -4.14 12.36
C ARG A 235 25.47 -3.64 12.53
N LEU A 236 26.01 -3.60 13.75
CA LEU A 236 27.41 -3.19 13.98
C LEU A 236 28.43 -4.20 13.45
N ILE A 237 28.12 -5.50 13.51
CA ILE A 237 28.96 -6.55 12.92
C ILE A 237 29.02 -6.37 11.39
N SER A 238 27.88 -6.07 10.75
CA SER A 238 27.77 -5.87 9.30
C SER A 238 28.32 -4.51 8.85
N ASN A 239 28.01 -3.44 9.59
CA ASN A 239 28.42 -2.07 9.33
C ASN A 239 28.93 -1.40 10.62
N PRO A 240 30.26 -1.44 10.87
CA PRO A 240 30.85 -0.81 12.04
C PRO A 240 30.70 0.72 12.13
N ARG A 241 30.22 1.38 11.07
CA ARG A 241 29.99 2.84 11.03
C ARG A 241 28.57 3.25 11.44
N ASP A 242 27.72 2.30 11.82
CA ASP A 242 26.34 2.56 12.23
C ASP A 242 26.28 3.17 13.65
N ALA A 243 26.32 4.50 13.72
CA ALA A 243 26.32 5.23 14.99
C ALA A 243 25.04 5.00 15.81
N GLN A 244 23.88 4.89 15.15
CA GLN A 244 22.61 4.66 15.86
C GLN A 244 22.58 3.29 16.52
N ALA A 245 23.08 2.26 15.84
CA ALA A 245 23.20 0.93 16.42
C ALA A 245 24.20 0.95 17.59
N PHE A 246 25.32 1.66 17.45
CA PHE A 246 26.31 1.81 18.52
C PHE A 246 25.71 2.46 19.77
N ASP A 247 25.07 3.63 19.63
CA ASP A 247 24.48 4.36 20.76
C ASP A 247 23.43 3.53 21.51
N ARG A 248 22.70 2.66 20.79
CA ARG A 248 21.72 1.76 21.38
C ARG A 248 22.36 0.71 22.30
N VAL A 249 23.44 0.06 21.86
CA VAL A 249 23.99 -1.12 22.56
C VAL A 249 25.32 -0.87 23.27
N VAL A 250 25.88 0.35 23.21
CA VAL A 250 27.16 0.67 23.85
C VAL A 250 27.15 0.42 25.36
N ASN A 251 26.00 0.66 26.00
CA ASN A 251 25.81 0.50 27.44
C ASN A 251 24.94 -0.71 27.83
N TYR A 252 24.62 -1.60 26.88
CA TYR A 252 23.75 -2.76 27.13
C TYR A 252 24.22 -4.05 26.41
N PRO A 253 24.45 -5.17 27.14
CA PRO A 253 24.45 -5.30 28.60
C PRO A 253 25.52 -4.39 29.23
N ARG A 254 25.34 -4.02 30.51
CA ARG A 254 26.29 -3.13 31.20
C ARG A 254 27.71 -3.69 31.09
N ARG A 255 28.64 -2.85 30.65
CA ARG A 255 30.05 -3.17 30.46
C ARG A 255 30.87 -2.50 31.56
#